data_AF-A0A962M0V7-F1
#
_entry.id   AF-A0A962M0V7-F1
#
_cell.length_a   1.000
_cell.length_b   1.000
_cell.length_c   1.000
_cell.angle_alpha   90.00
_cell.angle_beta   90.00
_cell.angle_gamma   90.00
#
_symmetry.space_group_name_H-M   'P 1'
#
loop_
_entity.id
_entity.type
_entity.pdbx_description
1 polymer ?
#
loop_
_entity_poly.entity_id
_entity_poly.type
_entity_poly.pdbx_seq_one_letter_code
_entity_poly.pdbx_strand_id
1 'polypeptide(L)'
;MISTDRPVPRGRSVWILGLLLALPALADRVAVGRFSEGDLSGWQHKSFAGDTLYELQENTGRLALHATADNAASGLFREVKVDLERTPYLRWSWRVEHLLGSGDE
;
A
#
# COMPACT_ATOMS: atom_id res chain seq x y z
N MET A 1 -44.41 59.60 -28.18
CA MET A 1 -45.02 58.70 -29.17
C MET A 1 -43.85 57.98 -29.87
N ILE A 2 -43.67 56.68 -29.56
CA ILE A 2 -43.06 55.57 -30.33
C ILE A 2 -41.72 55.86 -31.06
N SER A 3 -40.61 55.13 -30.94
CA SER A 3 -40.14 53.97 -30.19
C SER A 3 -38.63 53.96 -30.44
N THR A 4 -37.84 53.76 -29.40
CA THR A 4 -36.37 53.91 -29.40
C THR A 4 -35.67 52.67 -29.94
N ASP A 5 -34.81 52.85 -30.95
CA ASP A 5 -33.81 51.85 -31.33
C ASP A 5 -32.43 52.22 -30.74
N ARG A 6 -31.88 51.34 -29.91
CA ARG A 6 -30.48 51.35 -29.45
C ARG A 6 -30.04 49.89 -29.34
N PRO A 7 -29.01 49.45 -30.08
CA PRO A 7 -28.54 48.08 -30.01
C PRO A 7 -27.74 47.87 -28.72
N VAL A 8 -28.08 46.83 -27.96
CA VAL A 8 -27.27 46.37 -26.83
C VAL A 8 -26.09 45.56 -27.39
N PRO A 9 -24.83 45.97 -27.16
CA PRO A 9 -23.69 45.17 -27.57
C PRO A 9 -23.64 43.88 -26.73
N ARG A 10 -23.49 42.75 -27.41
CA ARG A 10 -23.37 41.40 -26.84
C ARG A 10 -22.05 41.27 -26.06
N GLY A 11 -22.02 41.76 -24.83
CA GLY A 11 -20.93 41.52 -23.88
C GLY A 11 -21.15 40.21 -23.15
N ARG A 12 -20.59 39.11 -23.67
CA ARG A 12 -20.50 37.82 -22.98
C ARG A 12 -19.45 37.92 -21.87
N SER A 13 -19.83 38.35 -20.67
CA SER A 13 -18.99 38.13 -19.49
C SER A 13 -19.15 36.68 -19.06
N VAL A 14 -18.33 35.80 -19.65
CA VAL A 14 -18.19 34.40 -19.24
C VAL A 14 -17.32 34.40 -17.99
N TRP A 15 -17.92 34.16 -16.83
CA TRP A 15 -17.20 33.76 -15.63
C TRP A 15 -16.66 32.35 -15.87
N ILE A 16 -15.42 32.21 -16.34
CA ILE A 16 -14.75 30.90 -16.30
C ILE A 16 -14.36 30.68 -14.84
N LEU A 17 -15.26 30.02 -14.11
CA LEU A 17 -14.95 29.37 -12.85
C LEU A 17 -13.89 28.31 -13.16
N GLY A 18 -12.63 28.59 -12.80
CA GLY A 18 -11.52 27.67 -12.95
C GLY A 18 -11.75 26.44 -12.08
N LEU A 19 -12.30 25.38 -12.67
CA LEU A 19 -12.34 24.07 -12.05
C LEU A 19 -10.94 23.48 -12.13
N LEU A 20 -10.15 23.68 -11.07
CA LEU A 20 -8.87 22.99 -10.90
C LEU A 20 -9.20 21.50 -10.67
N LEU A 21 -9.20 20.70 -11.75
CA LEU A 21 -9.23 19.25 -11.64
C LEU A 21 -7.92 18.80 -10.99
N ALA A 22 -7.99 18.47 -9.69
CA ALA A 22 -6.91 17.78 -9.02
C ALA A 22 -6.76 16.39 -9.65
N LEU A 23 -5.78 16.24 -10.55
CA LEU A 23 -5.43 14.94 -11.09
C LEU A 23 -4.84 14.10 -9.94
N PRO A 24 -5.34 12.87 -9.69
CA PRO A 24 -4.72 12.01 -8.71
C PRO A 24 -3.29 11.72 -9.14
N ALA A 25 -2.32 12.00 -8.27
CA ALA A 25 -0.95 11.60 -8.50
C ALA A 25 -0.89 10.06 -8.49
N LEU A 26 -0.55 9.47 -9.64
CA LEU A 26 -0.35 8.03 -9.75
C LEU A 26 0.98 7.70 -9.05
N ALA A 27 0.91 7.25 -7.80
CA ALA A 27 2.10 6.79 -7.08
C ALA A 27 2.46 5.38 -7.56
N ASP A 28 3.70 5.19 -8.05
CA ASP A 28 4.24 3.88 -8.34
C ASP A 28 4.23 3.00 -7.09
N ARG A 29 3.93 1.71 -7.27
CA ARG A 29 3.89 0.73 -6.19
C ARG A 29 4.48 -0.58 -6.66
N VAL A 30 5.48 -1.08 -5.92
CA VAL A 30 6.00 -2.43 -6.06
C VAL A 30 5.42 -3.29 -4.95
N ALA A 31 4.66 -4.32 -5.31
CA ALA A 31 4.13 -5.28 -4.34
C ALA A 31 5.21 -6.29 -3.95
N VAL A 32 5.79 -6.12 -2.75
CA VAL A 32 6.83 -7.03 -2.21
C VAL A 32 6.23 -8.34 -1.70
N GLY A 33 5.03 -8.29 -1.10
CA GLY A 33 4.29 -9.48 -0.65
C GLY A 33 2.84 -9.38 -1.08
N ARG A 34 2.34 -10.45 -1.72
CA ARG A 34 0.95 -10.59 -2.18
C ARG A 34 0.22 -11.68 -1.38
N PHE A 35 0.47 -11.72 -0.07
CA PHE A 35 -0.09 -12.75 0.81
C PHE A 35 -1.63 -12.79 0.76
N SER A 36 -2.28 -11.64 0.61
CA SER A 36 -3.75 -11.57 0.49
C SER A 36 -4.30 -12.14 -0.81
N GLU A 37 -3.44 -12.36 -1.81
CA GLU A 37 -3.76 -13.05 -3.07
C GLU A 37 -3.34 -14.53 -3.02
N GLY A 38 -2.86 -15.01 -1.86
CA GLY A 38 -2.38 -16.38 -1.70
C GLY A 38 -0.95 -16.60 -2.21
N ASP A 39 -0.20 -15.53 -2.48
CA ASP A 39 1.09 -15.61 -3.15
C ASP A 39 2.28 -15.49 -2.19
N LEU A 40 3.05 -16.57 -2.13
CA LEU A 40 4.35 -16.70 -1.44
C LEU A 40 5.52 -16.92 -2.42
N SER A 41 5.32 -16.72 -3.71
CA SER A 41 6.36 -16.92 -4.72
C SER A 41 7.56 -15.99 -4.51
N GLY A 42 8.75 -16.55 -4.71
CA GLY A 42 10.02 -15.84 -4.58
C GLY A 42 10.48 -15.56 -3.15
N TRP A 43 9.72 -15.98 -2.13
CA TRP A 43 10.20 -15.99 -0.75
C TRP A 43 11.09 -17.19 -0.49
N GLN A 44 12.17 -16.97 0.25
CA GLN A 44 13.16 -17.97 0.61
C GLN A 44 13.26 -18.07 2.12
N HIS A 45 13.30 -19.29 2.63
CA HIS A 45 13.49 -19.55 4.04
C HIS A 45 14.97 -19.55 4.40
N LYS A 46 15.27 -19.02 5.59
CA LYS A 46 16.60 -19.09 6.19
C LYS A 46 16.47 -19.32 7.69
N SER A 47 17.06 -20.39 8.17
CA SER A 47 17.18 -20.72 9.59
C SER A 47 18.46 -20.16 10.19
N PHE A 48 18.36 -19.73 11.45
CA PHE A 48 19.49 -19.38 12.32
C PHE A 48 19.57 -20.34 13.51
N ALA A 49 18.42 -20.74 14.07
CA ALA A 49 18.28 -21.79 15.07
C ALA A 49 16.86 -22.36 15.03
N GLY A 50 16.66 -23.62 14.67
CA GLY A 50 15.31 -24.18 14.49
C GLY A 50 14.51 -23.51 13.37
N ASP A 51 13.26 -23.93 13.19
CA ASP A 51 12.42 -23.46 12.09
C ASP A 51 11.13 -22.83 12.61
N THR A 52 10.82 -21.66 12.07
CA THR A 52 9.54 -20.98 12.21
C THR A 52 8.63 -21.54 11.13
N LEU A 53 7.44 -22.00 11.51
CA LEU A 53 6.42 -22.43 10.58
C LEU A 53 5.75 -21.18 9.96
N TYR A 54 5.64 -21.16 8.63
CA TYR A 54 5.03 -20.06 7.89
C TYR A 54 3.86 -20.57 7.05
N GLU A 55 2.68 -19.98 7.25
CA GLU A 55 1.45 -20.40 6.58
C GLU A 55 0.60 -19.18 6.18
N LEU A 56 -0.14 -19.28 5.09
CA LEU A 56 -1.13 -18.27 4.74
C LEU A 56 -2.44 -18.57 5.46
N GLN A 57 -2.86 -17.66 6.34
CA GLN A 57 -4.05 -17.82 7.16
C GLN A 57 -4.93 -16.57 7.10
N GLU A 58 -6.25 -16.78 7.12
CA GLU A 58 -7.20 -15.68 7.22
C GLU A 58 -7.11 -15.04 8.61
N ASN A 59 -6.88 -13.74 8.66
CA ASN A 59 -6.88 -12.94 9.87
C ASN A 59 -7.80 -11.73 9.66
N THR A 60 -8.92 -11.68 10.39
CA THR A 60 -9.87 -10.56 10.36
C THR A 60 -10.35 -10.21 8.95
N GLY A 61 -10.74 -11.21 8.15
CA GLY A 61 -11.24 -11.04 6.78
C GLY A 61 -10.16 -10.76 5.72
N ARG A 62 -8.88 -10.96 6.05
CA ARG A 62 -7.76 -10.80 5.11
C ARG A 62 -6.77 -11.95 5.24
N LEU A 63 -6.40 -12.57 4.12
CA LEU A 63 -5.34 -13.56 4.09
C LEU A 63 -3.98 -12.89 4.34
N ALA A 64 -3.22 -13.42 5.31
CA ALA A 64 -1.94 -12.90 5.76
C ALA A 64 -0.95 -14.05 5.98
N LEU A 65 0.34 -13.73 5.96
CA LEU A 65 1.40 -14.67 6.33
C LEU A 65 1.47 -14.75 7.85
N HIS A 66 1.12 -15.91 8.40
CA HIS A 66 1.24 -16.24 9.80
C HIS A 66 2.57 -16.96 10.05
N ALA A 67 3.20 -16.66 11.19
CA ALA A 67 4.49 -17.22 11.59
C ALA A 67 4.38 -17.77 13.02
N THR A 68 4.70 -19.05 13.19
CA THR A 68 4.72 -19.71 14.50
C THR A 68 6.12 -20.23 14.79
N ALA A 69 6.74 -19.70 15.84
CA ALA A 69 8.07 -20.10 16.27
C ALA A 69 7.98 -20.79 17.64
N ASP A 70 8.62 -21.94 17.76
CA ASP A 70 8.82 -22.63 19.04
C ASP A 70 10.31 -22.76 19.30
N ASN A 71 10.81 -21.94 20.24
CA ASN A 71 12.24 -21.81 20.55
C ASN A 71 13.13 -21.72 19.29
N ALA A 72 12.64 -20.99 18.28
CA ALA A 72 13.23 -20.94 16.95
C ALA A 72 13.48 -19.50 16.50
N ALA A 73 14.50 -19.35 15.65
CA ALA A 73 14.90 -18.15 14.96
C ALA A 73 15.14 -18.51 13.49
N SER A 74 14.16 -18.20 12.66
CA SER A 74 14.26 -18.28 11.20
C SER A 74 13.46 -17.14 10.57
N GLY A 75 13.67 -16.90 9.28
CA GLY A 75 13.03 -15.83 8.53
C GLY A 75 12.64 -16.25 7.11
N LEU A 76 11.59 -15.62 6.59
CA LEU A 76 11.33 -15.57 5.15
C LEU A 76 11.91 -14.27 4.56
N PHE A 77 12.67 -14.42 3.49
CA PHE A 77 13.39 -13.35 2.81
C PHE A 77 12.99 -13.29 1.35
N ARG A 78 12.90 -12.07 0.81
CA ARG A 78 12.68 -11.85 -0.62
C ARG A 78 13.54 -10.68 -1.07
N GLU A 79 14.35 -10.92 -2.09
CA GLU A 79 15.12 -9.86 -2.73
C GLU A 79 14.26 -9.16 -3.80
N VAL A 80 14.19 -7.84 -3.72
CA VAL A 80 13.45 -7.01 -4.67
C VAL A 80 14.30 -5.80 -5.04
N LYS A 81 14.50 -5.57 -6.34
CA LYS A 81 15.11 -4.34 -6.84
C LYS A 81 14.06 -3.23 -6.85
N VAL A 82 14.37 -2.11 -6.20
CA VAL A 82 13.48 -0.94 -6.12
C VAL A 82 14.22 0.29 -6.60
N ASP A 83 13.50 1.17 -7.28
CA ASP A 83 13.94 2.52 -7.61
C ASP A 83 13.43 3.45 -6.51
N LEU A 84 14.33 4.07 -5.76
CA LEU A 84 14.00 4.93 -4.63
C LEU A 84 13.51 6.31 -5.05
N GLU A 85 13.82 6.77 -6.26
CA GLU A 85 13.27 8.03 -6.78
C GLU A 85 11.78 7.88 -7.11
N ARG A 86 11.38 6.67 -7.53
CA ARG A 86 9.98 6.34 -7.89
C ARG A 86 9.17 5.76 -6.73
N THR A 87 9.80 4.93 -5.89
CA THR A 87 9.15 4.23 -4.77
C THR A 87 9.89 4.44 -3.45
N PRO A 88 9.95 5.68 -2.92
CA PRO A 88 10.78 6.01 -1.75
C PRO A 88 10.26 5.45 -0.41
N TYR A 89 9.05 4.90 -0.37
CA TYR A 89 8.41 4.48 0.87
C TYR A 89 8.14 2.97 0.88
N LEU A 90 8.66 2.30 1.91
CA LEU A 90 8.25 0.95 2.26
C LEU A 90 7.04 0.99 3.20
N ARG A 91 5.96 0.30 2.82
CA ARG A 91 4.81 0.07 3.70
C ARG A 91 4.74 -1.39 4.08
N TRP A 92 4.69 -1.66 5.38
CA TRP A 92 4.50 -2.99 5.95
C TRP A 92 3.57 -2.89 7.15
N SER A 93 2.98 -4.01 7.53
CA SER A 93 2.17 -4.15 8.74
C SER A 93 2.33 -5.55 9.27
N TRP A 94 2.48 -5.69 10.58
CA TRP A 94 2.46 -6.98 11.28
C TRP A 94 1.52 -6.90 12.49
N ARG A 95 1.13 -8.06 12.97
CA ARG A 95 0.38 -8.24 14.21
C ARG A 95 1.10 -9.29 15.04
N VAL A 96 1.17 -9.06 16.35
CA VAL A 96 1.68 -10.05 17.31
C VAL A 96 0.49 -10.64 18.03
N GLU A 97 0.39 -11.97 18.05
CA GLU A 97 -0.66 -12.69 18.77
C GLU A 97 -0.14 -13.24 20.11
N HIS A 98 1.07 -13.77 20.11
CA HIS A 98 1.74 -14.29 21.29
C HIS A 98 3.15 -13.72 21.37
N LEU A 99 3.52 -13.29 22.57
CA LEU A 99 4.91 -12.98 22.90
C LEU A 99 5.55 -14.23 23.49
N LEU A 100 6.81 -14.47 23.14
CA LEU A 100 7.63 -15.42 23.87
C LEU A 100 7.73 -14.90 25.32
N GLY A 101 7.42 -15.75 26.30
CA GLY A 101 7.36 -15.37 27.72
C GLY A 101 8.63 -14.63 28.14
N SER A 102 8.46 -13.53 28.88
CA SER A 102 9.47 -12.57 29.36
C SER A 102 10.91 -13.06 29.21
N GLY A 103 11.50 -12.82 28.04
CA GLY A 103 12.94 -12.85 27.88
C GLY A 103 13.47 -11.60 28.54
N ASP A 104 13.89 -11.73 29.80
CA ASP A 104 14.68 -10.69 30.46
C ASP A 104 15.92 -10.42 29.59
N GLU A 105 16.14 -9.13 29.32
CA GLU A 105 17.34 -8.58 28.68
C GLU A 105 18.57 -8.70 29.60
#